data_AF-E5TZU5-F1
#
_entry.id   AF-E5TZU5-F1
#
_cell.length_a   1.000
_cell.length_b   1.000
_cell.length_c   1.000
_cell.angle_alpha   90.00
_cell.angle_beta   90.00
_cell.angle_gamma   90.00
#
_symmetry.space_group_name_H-M   'P 1'
#
loop_
_entity.id
_entity.type
_entity.pdbx_description
1 polymer ?
#
loop_
_entity_poly.entity_id
_entity_poly.type
_entity_poly.pdbx_seq_one_letter_code
_entity_poly.pdbx_strand_id
1 'polypeptide(L)'
;MEEFAEIGHFGSAISGTLSCANPTVAAPANDDVPEATLSVSGTTLTVTCQAEVQGQTAVVGYNAALNSGETSIQMTCFADGWQYTNAAGDVVTVTAVECLAG
;
A
#
# COMPACT_ATOMS: atom_id res chain seq x y z
N MET A 1 -19.85 -34.51 -22.10
CA MET A 1 -18.51 -34.08 -22.52
C MET A 1 -18.75 -33.35 -23.82
N GLU A 2 -18.70 -32.03 -23.88
CA GLU A 2 -17.77 -31.13 -23.19
C GLU A 2 -18.52 -29.91 -22.62
N GLU A 3 -17.98 -29.45 -21.49
CA GLU A 3 -18.50 -28.44 -20.57
C GLU A 3 -18.65 -27.03 -21.16
N PHE A 4 -19.83 -26.44 -20.96
CA PHE A 4 -20.06 -25.00 -21.05
C PHE A 4 -20.30 -24.49 -19.63
N ALA A 5 -19.39 -23.68 -19.09
CA ALA A 5 -19.67 -22.84 -17.92
C ALA A 5 -18.68 -21.66 -17.83
N GLU A 6 -19.10 -20.55 -18.42
CA GLU A 6 -19.00 -19.20 -17.86
C GLU A 6 -17.65 -18.74 -17.29
N ILE A 7 -16.79 -18.21 -18.15
CA ILE A 7 -15.76 -17.24 -17.72
C ILE A 7 -16.46 -15.89 -17.62
N GLY A 8 -17.06 -15.61 -16.46
CA GLY A 8 -17.52 -14.27 -16.12
C GLY A 8 -16.32 -13.33 -15.94
N HIS A 9 -16.29 -12.23 -16.66
CA HIS A 9 -16.44 -10.87 -16.10
C HIS A 9 -16.31 -9.82 -17.21
N PHE A 10 -17.37 -9.02 -17.37
CA PHE A 10 -17.48 -7.65 -17.87
C PHE A 10 -16.28 -7.02 -18.62
N GLY A 11 -16.57 -6.53 -19.83
CA GLY A 11 -15.60 -5.86 -20.69
C GLY A 11 -15.22 -4.46 -20.23
N SER A 12 -14.18 -3.91 -20.87
CA SER A 12 -14.05 -2.53 -21.36
C SER A 12 -12.57 -2.12 -21.38
N ALA A 13 -12.17 -1.56 -22.52
CA ALA A 13 -10.96 -0.79 -22.75
C ALA A 13 -9.61 -1.55 -22.62
N ILE A 14 -8.80 -1.43 -23.67
CA ILE A 14 -7.35 -1.34 -23.54
C ILE A 14 -7.02 -0.07 -22.73
N SER A 15 -7.27 -0.12 -21.43
CA SER A 15 -6.58 0.69 -20.44
C SER A 15 -5.46 -0.22 -19.95
N GLY A 16 -4.20 0.08 -20.26
CA GLY A 16 -3.11 -0.47 -19.48
C GLY A 16 -3.30 0.05 -18.06
N THR A 17 -4.13 -0.61 -17.25
CA THR A 17 -4.15 -0.40 -15.82
C THR A 17 -2.76 -0.86 -15.42
N LEU A 18 -1.88 0.10 -15.15
CA LEU A 18 -0.68 -0.12 -14.38
C LEU A 18 -1.18 -0.75 -13.06
N SER A 19 -1.25 -2.07 -13.07
CA SER A 19 -1.88 -2.86 -12.01
C SER A 19 -0.73 -3.24 -11.10
N CYS A 20 -0.17 -2.24 -10.41
CA CYS A 20 0.80 -2.53 -9.37
C CYS A 20 0.10 -3.42 -8.35
N ALA A 21 0.68 -4.59 -8.10
CA ALA A 21 0.21 -5.44 -7.02
C ALA A 21 0.22 -4.62 -5.73
N ASN A 22 -0.89 -4.65 -4.97
CA ASN A 22 -0.95 -3.99 -3.68
C ASN A 22 0.23 -4.46 -2.82
N PRO A 23 0.95 -3.54 -2.14
CA PRO A 23 2.05 -3.94 -1.28
C PRO A 23 1.51 -4.85 -0.18
N THR A 24 2.34 -5.79 0.25
CA THR A 24 1.96 -6.67 1.36
C THR A 24 1.86 -5.80 2.61
N VAL A 25 0.67 -5.73 3.20
CA VAL A 25 0.48 -5.10 4.51
C VAL A 25 0.88 -6.12 5.55
N ALA A 26 1.94 -5.84 6.31
CA ALA A 26 2.24 -6.64 7.49
C ALA A 26 1.05 -6.53 8.45
N ALA A 27 0.43 -7.66 8.78
CA ALA A 27 -0.64 -7.69 9.76
C ALA A 27 -0.12 -7.08 11.08
N PRO A 28 -0.96 -6.29 11.78
CA PRO A 28 -0.58 -5.76 13.09
C PRO A 28 -0.14 -6.92 13.98
N ALA A 29 1.10 -6.85 14.49
CA ALA A 29 1.67 -7.92 15.32
C ALA A 29 0.88 -8.12 16.64
N ASN A 30 0.11 -7.10 17.05
CA ASN A 30 -0.76 -7.11 18.22
C ASN A 30 -2.00 -6.25 17.93
N ASP A 31 -3.09 -6.48 18.67
CA ASP A 31 -4.32 -5.64 18.66
C ASP A 31 -4.02 -4.15 18.95
N ASP A 32 -2.85 -3.87 19.53
CA ASP A 32 -2.38 -2.53 19.90
C ASP A 32 -1.57 -1.82 18.79
N VAL A 33 -1.44 -2.43 17.61
CA VAL A 33 -0.69 -1.84 16.51
C VAL A 33 -1.65 -1.05 15.62
N PRO A 34 -1.29 0.17 15.20
CA PRO A 34 -2.12 0.99 14.32
C PRO A 34 -2.52 0.26 13.03
N GLU A 35 -3.83 0.27 12.71
CA GLU A 35 -4.32 -0.34 11.48
C GLU A 35 -3.85 0.43 10.23
N ALA A 36 -3.38 -0.31 9.21
CA ALA A 36 -2.99 0.25 7.93
C ALA A 36 -4.17 0.23 6.95
N THR A 37 -4.56 1.40 6.47
CA THR A 37 -5.59 1.54 5.42
C THR A 37 -4.92 1.81 4.08
N LEU A 38 -5.20 0.95 3.09
CA LEU A 38 -4.75 1.12 1.70
C LEU A 38 -5.87 1.72 0.86
N SER A 39 -5.63 2.87 0.24
CA SER A 39 -6.56 3.51 -0.69
C SER A 39 -5.89 3.71 -2.04
N VAL A 40 -6.33 2.96 -3.06
CA VAL A 40 -5.84 3.10 -4.43
C VAL A 40 -6.75 4.02 -5.23
N SER A 41 -6.17 5.05 -5.86
CA SER A 41 -6.84 5.97 -6.76
C SER A 41 -6.03 6.11 -8.05
N GLY A 42 -6.46 5.41 -9.10
CA GLY A 42 -5.75 5.37 -10.39
C GLY A 42 -4.35 4.79 -10.24
N THR A 43 -3.32 5.61 -10.45
CA THR A 43 -1.90 5.24 -10.29
C THR A 43 -1.32 5.67 -8.94
N THR A 44 -2.14 6.15 -8.00
CA THR A 44 -1.67 6.57 -6.67
C THR A 44 -2.22 5.63 -5.60
N LEU A 45 -1.36 5.15 -4.71
CA LEU A 45 -1.72 4.43 -3.50
C LEU A 45 -1.45 5.32 -2.31
N THR A 46 -2.46 5.55 -1.51
CA THR A 46 -2.34 6.19 -0.22
C THR A 46 -2.37 5.12 0.85
N VAL A 47 -1.31 5.06 1.66
CA VAL A 47 -1.24 4.21 2.84
C VAL A 47 -1.37 5.11 4.05
N THR A 48 -2.37 4.87 4.89
CA THR A 48 -2.63 5.67 6.09
C THR A 48 -2.63 4.74 7.29
N CYS A 49 -1.77 4.99 8.27
CA CYS A 49 -1.83 4.35 9.57
C CYS A 49 -2.83 5.10 10.45
N GLN A 50 -3.72 4.38 11.14
CA GLN A 50 -4.54 4.99 12.19
C GLN A 50 -3.64 5.46 13.33
N ALA A 51 -3.63 6.75 13.66
CA ALA A 51 -2.74 7.33 14.66
C ALA A 51 -3.13 7.01 16.12
N GLU A 52 -4.33 6.47 16.37
CA GLU A 52 -4.90 6.39 17.71
C GLU A 52 -4.85 4.98 18.28
N VAL A 53 -3.65 4.54 18.67
CA VAL A 53 -3.55 3.44 19.64
C VAL A 53 -2.76 3.94 20.86
N GLN A 54 -3.49 4.10 21.97
CA GLN A 54 -2.95 4.39 23.31
C GLN A 54 -1.93 5.54 23.44
N GLY A 55 -2.07 6.63 22.65
CA GLY A 55 -1.20 7.80 22.78
C GLY A 55 0.20 7.64 22.19
N GLN A 56 0.42 6.61 21.37
CA GLN A 56 1.61 6.45 20.54
C GLN A 56 1.37 7.05 19.15
N THR A 57 2.41 7.61 18.53
CA THR A 57 2.27 8.15 17.16
C THR A 57 2.44 7.01 16.17
N ALA A 58 1.41 6.70 15.38
CA ALA A 58 1.57 5.71 14.32
C ALA A 58 2.50 6.24 13.22
N VAL A 59 3.43 5.41 12.78
CA VAL A 59 4.36 5.72 11.71
C VAL A 59 4.29 4.64 10.64
N VAL A 60 4.24 5.06 9.37
CA VAL A 60 4.28 4.13 8.25
C VAL A 60 5.70 3.64 8.07
N GLY A 61 5.91 2.33 8.14
CA GLY A 61 7.09 1.64 7.66
C GLY A 61 6.91 1.13 6.24
N TYR A 62 7.99 1.13 5.45
CA TYR A 62 8.06 0.54 4.13
C TYR A 62 9.34 -0.28 3.98
N ASN A 63 9.27 -1.49 3.43
CA ASN A 63 10.42 -2.39 3.23
C ASN A 63 11.34 -2.53 4.48
N ALA A 64 10.77 -2.67 5.67
CA ALA A 64 11.50 -2.69 6.95
C ALA A 64 12.27 -1.39 7.31
N ALA A 65 12.03 -0.29 6.59
CA ALA A 65 12.46 1.05 6.95
C ALA A 65 11.30 1.84 7.55
N LEU A 66 11.54 2.54 8.64
CA LEU A 66 10.59 3.50 9.20
C LEU A 66 10.58 4.77 8.34
N ASN A 67 9.40 5.24 7.94
CA ASN A 67 9.30 6.60 7.44
C ASN A 67 9.49 7.58 8.60
N SER A 68 9.97 8.79 8.30
CA SER A 68 10.46 9.80 9.25
C SER A 68 9.40 10.44 10.16
N GLY A 69 8.41 9.68 10.66
CA GLY A 69 7.32 10.16 11.49
C GLY A 69 6.00 10.38 10.75
N GLU A 70 5.92 10.00 9.47
CA GLU A 70 4.70 10.19 8.67
C GLU A 70 3.66 9.12 9.02
N THR A 71 2.46 9.54 9.40
CA THR A 71 1.29 8.67 9.63
C THR A 71 0.65 8.22 8.32
N SER A 72 0.99 8.85 7.20
CA SER A 72 0.48 8.49 5.88
C SER A 72 1.51 8.75 4.78
N ILE A 73 1.53 7.90 3.76
CA ILE A 73 2.39 8.08 2.59
C ILE A 73 1.58 7.91 1.31
N GLN A 74 1.99 8.66 0.27
CA GLN A 74 1.47 8.50 -1.08
C GLN A 74 2.53 7.91 -1.98
N MET A 75 2.16 6.87 -2.71
CA MET A 75 3.02 6.11 -3.59
C MET A 75 2.45 6.17 -4.98
N THR A 76 3.31 6.17 -5.99
CA THR A 76 2.89 6.15 -7.38
C THR A 76 3.21 4.79 -7.98
N CYS A 77 2.25 4.21 -8.67
CA CYS A 77 2.40 2.98 -9.41
C CYS A 77 3.19 3.25 -10.69
N PHE A 78 4.33 2.58 -10.80
CA PHE A 78 5.17 2.51 -12.00
C PHE A 78 5.27 1.07 -12.49
N ALA A 79 5.83 0.84 -13.69
CA ALA A 79 5.90 -0.49 -14.30
C ALA A 79 6.63 -1.53 -13.42
N ASP A 80 7.54 -1.06 -12.57
CA ASP A 80 8.32 -1.85 -11.61
C ASP A 80 7.64 -2.02 -10.22
N GLY A 81 6.48 -1.40 -9.98
CA GLY A 81 5.73 -1.48 -8.72
C GLY A 81 5.40 -0.11 -8.10
N TRP A 82 4.99 -0.12 -6.82
CA TRP A 82 4.73 1.11 -6.08
C TRP A 82 6.04 1.81 -5.74
N GLN A 83 6.18 3.09 -6.09
CA GLN A 83 7.34 3.90 -5.76
C GLN A 83 6.95 5.04 -4.84
N TYR A 84 7.75 5.23 -3.79
CA TYR A 84 7.64 6.33 -2.86
C TYR A 84 8.88 7.19 -2.96
N THR A 85 8.69 8.50 -3.10
CA THR A 85 9.79 9.47 -3.03
C THR A 85 9.94 9.92 -1.59
N ASN A 86 11.07 9.60 -0.96
CA ASN A 86 11.34 10.02 0.41
C ASN A 86 11.60 11.55 0.47
N ALA A 87 11.68 12.09 1.69
CA ALA A 87 12.00 13.51 1.90
C ALA A 87 13.41 13.91 1.39
N ALA A 88 14.32 12.95 1.20
CA ALA A 88 15.64 13.18 0.61
C ALA A 88 15.60 13.25 -0.94
N GLY A 89 14.46 12.93 -1.56
CA GLY A 89 14.29 12.89 -3.01
C GLY A 89 14.66 11.55 -3.66
N ASP A 90 14.99 10.52 -2.86
CA ASP A 90 15.22 9.17 -3.36
C ASP A 90 13.90 8.47 -3.65
N VAL A 91 13.85 7.81 -4.81
CA VAL A 91 12.73 6.97 -5.20
C VAL A 91 12.97 5.55 -4.71
N VAL A 92 12.10 5.08 -3.82
CA VAL A 92 12.18 3.74 -3.24
C VAL A 92 10.98 2.93 -3.72
N THR A 93 11.25 1.76 -4.32
CA THR A 93 10.20 0.81 -4.69
C THR A 93 9.72 0.10 -3.44
N VAL A 94 8.45 0.26 -3.09
CA VAL A 94 7.85 -0.34 -1.90
C VAL A 94 7.06 -1.58 -2.27
N THR A 95 7.48 -2.70 -1.67
CA THR A 95 6.86 -4.01 -1.84
C THR A 95 6.07 -4.44 -0.62
N ALA A 96 6.42 -3.89 0.55
CA ALA A 96 5.74 -4.16 1.81
C ALA A 96 5.58 -2.87 2.61
N VAL A 97 4.43 -2.73 3.26
CA VAL A 97 4.13 -1.64 4.18
C VAL A 97 3.71 -2.19 5.52
N GLU A 98 4.05 -1.47 6.57
CA GLU A 98 3.71 -1.81 7.94
C GLU A 98 3.37 -0.53 8.70
N CYS A 99 2.53 -0.64 9.71
CA CYS A 99 2.28 0.46 10.62
C CYS A 99 2.92 0.11 11.96
N LEU A 100 3.76 1.00 12.46
CA LEU A 100 4.53 0.83 13.68
C LEU A 100 4.11 1.92 14.66
N ALA A 101 4.15 1.62 15.96
CA ALA A 101 4.03 2.63 16.99
C ALA A 101 5.41 3.29 17.17
N GLY A 102 5.46 4.61 17.00
CA GLY A 102 6.67 5.44 17.12
C GLY A 102 6.91 6.02 18.50
#